data_AF-X1GHI4-F1
#
_entry.id   AF-X1GHI4-F1
#
_cell.length_a   1.000
_cell.length_b   1.000
_cell.length_c   1.000
_cell.angle_alpha   90.00
_cell.angle_beta   90.00
_cell.angle_gamma   90.00
#
_symmetry.space_group_name_H-M   'P 1'
#
loop_
_entity.id
_entity.type
_entity.pdbx_description
1 polymer ?
#
loop_
_entity_poly.entity_id
_entity_poly.type
_entity_poly.pdbx_seq_one_letter_code
_entity_poly.pdbx_strand_id
1 'polypeptide(L)'
;ALVQTHKFIFDSEILSGYRFSHSYSLDVMSHPHFLIPIEYHGEGTDENFVLPYTLRIYLEAVGREYPPAPFGTLTISLVEETSTSIEVKYKLEPISLFAWTWPLDWLGTLSCHVQFASQSPGTDPGDAPPDQPHYPPDEPDTPPDDEPDDGWEYEEELPFLLIAWQWNPGSSESTIRSRFNQLLDLGINSFVCQHHIDDYRDDPNAISWYDRIYNIADRMGIFVIWYLGIHRISYTNPTTGETFISRYRKHSSCAGFTYGDEPNYMGWEHSGCKWAVDEG
;
A
#
# COMPACT_ATOMS: atom_id res chain seq x y z
N ALA A 1 -6.01 -10.19 -23.98
CA ALA A 1 -4.83 -9.61 -23.31
C ALA A 1 -5.32 -8.78 -22.13
N LEU A 2 -4.67 -8.89 -20.99
CA LEU A 2 -4.88 -7.98 -19.86
C LEU A 2 -3.93 -6.79 -20.07
N VAL A 3 -4.49 -5.58 -20.07
CA VAL A 3 -3.74 -4.35 -20.33
C VAL A 3 -4.04 -3.38 -19.21
N GLN A 4 -2.98 -2.87 -18.58
CA GLN A 4 -3.03 -1.85 -17.55
C GLN A 4 -2.01 -0.77 -17.88
N THR A 5 -2.26 0.44 -17.43
CA THR A 5 -1.33 1.56 -17.54
C THR A 5 -1.10 2.10 -16.15
N HIS A 6 0.17 2.31 -15.79
CA HIS A 6 0.56 2.86 -14.50
C HIS A 6 1.34 4.15 -14.74
N LYS A 7 1.00 5.18 -13.97
CA LYS A 7 1.69 6.46 -14.00
C LYS A 7 2.34 6.71 -12.66
N PHE A 8 3.67 6.80 -12.67
CA PHE A 8 4.47 7.20 -11.52
C PHE A 8 4.69 8.71 -11.61
N ILE A 9 4.36 9.44 -10.54
CA ILE A 9 4.52 10.89 -10.44
C ILE A 9 5.48 11.17 -9.30
N PHE A 10 6.40 12.11 -9.53
CA PHE A 10 7.44 12.47 -8.58
C PHE A 10 7.44 13.97 -8.32
N ASP A 11 7.74 14.36 -7.09
CA ASP A 11 7.81 15.77 -6.67
C ASP A 11 9.12 16.46 -7.07
N SER A 12 10.03 15.73 -7.70
CA SER A 12 11.35 16.22 -8.11
C SER A 12 11.72 15.72 -9.49
N GLU A 13 12.59 16.48 -10.16
CA GLU A 13 13.07 16.11 -11.48
C GLU A 13 13.90 14.83 -11.44
N ILE A 14 13.59 13.93 -12.37
CA ILE A 14 14.27 12.66 -12.58
C ILE A 14 15.67 12.94 -13.15
N LEU A 15 16.73 12.58 -12.41
CA LEU A 15 18.09 12.58 -12.95
C LEU A 15 18.39 11.24 -13.61
N SER A 16 18.91 11.32 -14.83
CA SER A 16 19.62 10.28 -15.57
C SER A 16 19.38 8.84 -15.12
N GLY A 17 18.15 8.35 -15.28
CA GLY A 17 17.82 6.92 -15.25
C GLY A 17 16.88 6.49 -14.14
N TYR A 18 16.06 5.51 -14.49
CA TYR A 18 15.14 4.80 -13.60
C TYR A 18 15.28 3.30 -13.82
N ARG A 19 14.99 2.52 -12.79
CA ARG A 19 14.95 1.06 -12.82
C ARG A 19 13.58 0.60 -12.35
N PHE A 20 13.15 -0.53 -12.86
CA PHE A 20 11.91 -1.14 -12.42
C PHE A 20 12.18 -2.47 -11.73
N SER A 21 11.30 -2.78 -10.79
CA SER A 21 11.21 -4.09 -10.15
C SER A 21 9.76 -4.55 -10.25
N HIS A 22 9.58 -5.84 -10.46
CA HIS A 22 8.29 -6.44 -10.73
C HIS A 22 8.19 -7.78 -10.01
N SER A 23 7.05 -8.00 -9.35
CA SER A 23 6.68 -9.31 -8.80
C SER A 23 5.30 -9.68 -9.27
N TYR A 24 5.05 -10.96 -9.51
CA TYR A 24 3.73 -11.47 -9.87
C TYR A 24 3.41 -12.79 -9.21
N SER A 25 2.10 -13.01 -9.03
CA SER A 25 1.46 -14.28 -8.70
C SER A 25 0.25 -14.45 -9.61
N LEU A 26 0.08 -15.65 -10.16
CA LEU A 26 -0.95 -15.98 -11.11
C LEU A 26 -1.53 -17.36 -10.80
N ASP A 27 -2.84 -17.38 -10.52
CA ASP A 27 -3.62 -18.60 -10.37
C ASP A 27 -4.64 -18.71 -11.51
N VAL A 28 -4.66 -19.86 -12.17
CA VAL A 28 -5.58 -20.12 -13.29
C VAL A 28 -5.96 -21.59 -13.34
N MET A 29 -7.17 -21.86 -13.82
CA MET A 29 -7.58 -23.23 -14.14
C MET A 29 -7.41 -23.49 -15.63
N SER A 30 -6.96 -24.69 -15.99
CA SER A 30 -7.05 -25.22 -17.35
C SER A 30 -8.07 -26.36 -17.39
N HIS A 31 -8.82 -26.42 -18.50
CA HIS A 31 -9.64 -27.57 -18.83
C HIS A 31 -9.05 -28.27 -20.06
N PRO A 32 -7.94 -29.02 -19.92
CA PRO A 32 -7.47 -29.83 -21.01
C PRO A 32 -8.49 -30.96 -21.22
N HIS A 33 -9.34 -30.81 -22.23
CA HIS A 33 -10.24 -31.85 -22.73
C HIS A 33 -11.31 -32.38 -21.74
N PHE A 34 -12.16 -31.49 -21.24
CA PHE A 34 -13.53 -31.75 -20.74
C PHE A 34 -13.73 -32.67 -19.53
N LEU A 35 -12.71 -33.28 -18.91
CA LEU A 35 -12.95 -34.30 -17.89
C LEU A 35 -12.54 -33.92 -16.46
N ILE A 36 -11.47 -33.16 -16.25
CA ILE A 36 -11.09 -32.69 -14.91
C ILE A 36 -10.37 -31.33 -15.02
N PRO A 37 -10.84 -30.27 -14.32
CA PRO A 37 -10.09 -29.02 -14.21
C PRO A 37 -8.74 -29.28 -13.51
N ILE A 38 -7.68 -28.68 -14.03
CA ILE A 38 -6.36 -28.68 -13.40
C ILE A 38 -6.07 -27.24 -13.01
N GLU A 39 -5.74 -27.03 -11.74
CA GLU A 39 -5.28 -25.75 -11.23
C GLU A 39 -3.79 -25.58 -11.55
N TYR A 40 -3.44 -24.36 -11.94
CA TYR A 40 -2.09 -23.96 -12.27
C TYR A 40 -1.75 -22.69 -11.49
N HIS A 41 -0.53 -22.65 -10.97
CA HIS A 41 0.01 -21.53 -10.23
C HIS A 41 1.36 -21.12 -10.83
N GLY A 42 1.67 -19.83 -10.82
CA GLY A 42 3.00 -19.36 -11.14
C GLY A 42 3.29 -18.02 -10.50
N GLU A 43 4.51 -17.90 -10.01
CA GLU A 43 5.02 -16.69 -9.37
C GLU A 43 6.39 -16.35 -9.94
N GLY A 44 6.79 -15.09 -9.80
CA GLY A 44 8.13 -14.67 -10.16
C GLY A 44 8.43 -13.23 -9.79
N THR A 45 9.72 -12.95 -9.68
CA THR A 45 10.26 -11.64 -9.30
C THR A 45 11.41 -11.29 -10.22
N ASP A 46 11.40 -10.07 -10.75
CA ASP A 46 12.46 -9.50 -11.56
C ASP A 46 12.79 -8.10 -11.07
N GLU A 47 14.04 -7.85 -10.76
CA GLU A 47 14.49 -6.58 -10.19
C GLU A 47 15.45 -5.85 -11.12
N ASN A 48 15.54 -4.54 -10.97
CA ASN A 48 16.55 -3.69 -11.60
C ASN A 48 16.56 -3.68 -13.15
N PHE A 49 15.42 -3.92 -13.79
CA PHE A 49 15.34 -3.90 -15.25
C PHE A 49 15.08 -2.49 -15.81
N VAL A 50 15.32 -2.32 -17.11
CA VAL A 50 14.98 -1.12 -17.90
C VAL A 50 13.89 -1.44 -18.90
N LEU A 51 13.19 -0.41 -19.36
CA LEU A 51 12.17 -0.55 -20.37
C LEU A 51 12.75 -0.47 -21.80
N PRO A 52 12.15 -1.16 -22.78
CA PRO A 52 11.05 -2.13 -22.61
C PRO A 52 11.53 -3.45 -22.00
N TYR A 53 10.65 -4.08 -21.22
CA TYR A 53 10.88 -5.36 -20.56
C TYR A 53 9.88 -6.42 -21.05
N THR A 54 10.32 -7.68 -21.15
CA THR A 54 9.48 -8.79 -21.61
C THR A 54 9.82 -10.06 -20.84
N LEU A 55 8.79 -10.71 -20.31
CA LEU A 55 8.89 -11.94 -19.55
C LEU A 55 7.94 -13.01 -20.12
N ARG A 56 8.42 -14.24 -20.25
CA ARG A 56 7.57 -15.40 -20.56
C ARG A 56 7.15 -16.07 -19.27
N ILE A 57 5.84 -16.22 -19.09
CA ILE A 57 5.26 -16.81 -17.89
C ILE A 57 4.93 -18.27 -18.14
N TYR A 58 5.44 -19.12 -17.25
CA TYR A 58 5.17 -20.54 -17.19
C TYR A 58 4.47 -20.83 -15.87
N LEU A 59 3.54 -21.78 -15.88
CA LEU A 59 2.77 -22.15 -14.69
C LEU A 59 2.96 -23.62 -14.37
N GLU A 60 2.98 -23.93 -13.08
CA GLU A 60 3.09 -25.28 -12.56
C GLU A 60 1.72 -25.83 -12.19
N ALA A 61 1.49 -27.12 -12.43
CA ALA A 61 0.23 -27.75 -12.05
C ALA A 61 0.18 -27.99 -10.54
N VAL A 62 -0.86 -27.50 -9.87
CA VAL A 62 -1.01 -27.64 -8.42
C VAL A 62 -1.32 -29.09 -8.07
N GLY A 63 -0.51 -29.68 -7.20
CA GLY A 63 -0.70 -31.04 -6.70
C GLY A 63 -0.53 -32.15 -7.74
N ARG A 64 0.10 -31.86 -8.89
CA ARG A 64 0.36 -32.85 -9.96
C ARG A 64 1.75 -32.68 -10.55
N GLU A 65 2.41 -33.79 -10.86
CA GLU A 65 3.68 -33.79 -11.58
C GLU A 65 3.44 -33.65 -13.10
N TYR A 66 3.27 -32.41 -13.55
CA TYR A 66 3.31 -32.05 -14.96
C TYR A 66 4.44 -31.06 -15.22
N PRO A 67 5.04 -31.06 -16.42
CA PRO A 67 6.00 -30.01 -16.78
C PRO A 67 5.30 -28.62 -16.75
N PRO A 68 6.03 -27.55 -16.42
CA PRO A 68 5.49 -26.20 -16.46
C PRO A 68 4.87 -25.89 -17.82
N ALA A 69 3.63 -25.41 -17.80
CA ALA A 69 2.85 -25.09 -18.97
C ALA A 69 3.07 -23.62 -19.36
N PRO A 70 3.34 -23.31 -20.64
CA PRO A 70 3.50 -21.93 -21.07
C PRO A 70 2.13 -21.23 -21.04
N PHE A 71 2.03 -20.16 -20.25
CA PHE A 71 0.78 -19.41 -20.11
C PHE A 71 0.71 -18.23 -21.08
N GLY A 72 1.71 -17.35 -21.03
CA GLY A 72 1.62 -16.05 -21.68
C GLY A 72 2.94 -15.29 -21.72
N THR A 73 2.91 -14.13 -22.36
CA THR A 73 4.02 -13.17 -22.36
C THR A 73 3.56 -11.88 -21.70
N LEU A 74 4.31 -11.44 -20.71
CA LEU A 74 4.20 -10.11 -20.11
C LEU A 74 5.15 -9.16 -20.84
N THR A 75 4.63 -8.00 -21.25
CA THR A 75 5.42 -6.89 -21.79
C THR A 75 5.16 -5.64 -20.97
N ILE A 76 6.23 -4.97 -20.56
CA ILE A 76 6.18 -3.67 -19.88
C ILE A 76 6.92 -2.67 -20.77
N SER A 77 6.24 -1.62 -21.21
CA SER A 77 6.77 -0.64 -22.16
C SER A 77 6.50 0.78 -21.72
N LEU A 78 7.44 1.68 -21.98
CA LEU A 78 7.24 3.11 -21.77
C LEU A 78 6.14 3.64 -22.69
N VAL A 79 5.22 4.43 -22.13
CA VAL A 79 4.17 5.15 -22.87
C VAL A 79 4.60 6.60 -23.03
N GLU A 80 4.91 7.26 -21.92
CA GLU A 80 5.30 8.66 -21.85
C GLU A 80 6.31 8.85 -20.72
N GLU A 81 7.24 9.78 -20.91
CA GLU A 81 8.21 10.21 -19.91
C GLU A 81 8.26 11.74 -19.92
N THR A 82 8.13 12.34 -18.74
CA THR A 82 8.37 13.76 -18.50
C THR A 82 9.47 13.91 -17.45
N SER A 83 9.87 15.15 -17.15
CA SER A 83 10.86 15.40 -16.08
C SER A 83 10.40 14.95 -14.70
N THR A 84 9.09 14.74 -14.47
CA THR A 84 8.50 14.43 -13.15
C THR A 84 7.52 13.26 -13.19
N SER A 85 7.38 12.58 -14.33
CA SER A 85 6.48 11.42 -14.41
C SER A 85 6.95 10.39 -15.42
N ILE A 86 6.68 9.12 -15.11
CA ILE A 86 6.92 8.00 -16.00
C ILE A 86 5.62 7.22 -16.12
N GLU A 87 5.10 7.10 -17.34
CA GLU A 87 3.91 6.32 -17.65
C GLU A 87 4.31 5.05 -18.40
N VAL A 88 3.84 3.91 -17.90
CA VAL A 88 4.20 2.59 -18.41
C VAL A 88 2.95 1.79 -18.72
N LYS A 89 3.00 1.02 -19.80
CA LYS A 89 1.97 0.08 -20.20
C LYS A 89 2.40 -1.33 -19.84
N TYR A 90 1.54 -1.97 -19.06
CA TYR A 90 1.66 -3.33 -18.60
C TYR A 90 0.71 -4.21 -19.42
N LYS A 91 1.23 -5.20 -20.15
CA LYS A 91 0.46 -6.02 -21.10
C LYS A 91 0.76 -7.51 -20.93
N LEU A 92 -0.21 -8.27 -20.46
CA LEU A 92 -0.15 -9.73 -20.37
C LEU A 92 -0.96 -10.38 -21.50
N GLU A 93 -0.28 -11.16 -22.35
CA GLU A 93 -0.85 -11.85 -23.50
C GLU A 93 -0.80 -13.37 -23.32
N PRO A 94 -1.93 -14.04 -23.01
CA PRO A 94 -1.99 -15.49 -22.98
C PRO A 94 -1.74 -16.09 -24.36
N ILE A 95 -1.01 -17.21 -24.43
CA ILE A 95 -0.68 -17.90 -25.68
C ILE A 95 -1.93 -18.54 -26.31
N SER A 96 -2.91 -18.96 -25.50
CA SER A 96 -4.21 -19.48 -25.98
C SER A 96 -5.32 -19.24 -24.96
N LEU A 97 -6.29 -18.39 -25.30
CA LEU A 97 -7.47 -18.14 -24.46
C LEU A 97 -8.39 -19.37 -24.30
N PHE A 98 -8.25 -20.38 -25.17
CA PHE A 98 -9.06 -21.60 -25.12
C PHE A 98 -8.45 -22.69 -24.26
N ALA A 99 -7.17 -22.57 -23.88
CA ALA A 99 -6.49 -23.51 -23.00
C ALA A 99 -6.70 -23.18 -21.51
N TRP A 100 -7.09 -21.94 -21.21
CA TRP A 100 -7.21 -21.43 -19.84
C TRP A 100 -8.64 -21.00 -19.59
N THR A 101 -9.21 -21.45 -18.48
CA THR A 101 -10.57 -21.10 -18.05
C THR A 101 -10.55 -20.04 -16.97
N TRP A 102 -11.48 -19.10 -17.08
CA TRP A 102 -11.73 -18.08 -16.06
C TRP A 102 -12.37 -18.70 -14.80
N PRO A 103 -12.13 -18.12 -13.60
CA PRO A 103 -11.42 -16.87 -13.35
C PRO A 103 -9.89 -17.02 -13.46
N LEU A 104 -9.25 -15.92 -13.82
CA LEU A 104 -7.81 -15.74 -13.74
C LEU A 104 -7.56 -14.75 -12.61
N ASP A 105 -6.87 -15.21 -11.57
CA ASP A 105 -6.46 -14.37 -10.45
C ASP A 105 -5.02 -13.92 -10.71
N TRP A 106 -4.85 -12.63 -10.97
CA TRP A 106 -3.56 -12.02 -11.27
C TRP A 106 -3.28 -10.92 -10.28
N LEU A 107 -2.20 -11.11 -9.53
CA LEU A 107 -1.63 -10.07 -8.67
C LEU A 107 -0.23 -9.74 -9.15
N GLY A 108 -0.02 -8.50 -9.59
CA GLY A 108 1.28 -7.99 -10.00
C GLY A 108 1.60 -6.70 -9.27
N THR A 109 2.83 -6.57 -8.78
CA THR A 109 3.36 -5.34 -8.21
C THR A 109 4.45 -4.82 -9.14
N LEU A 110 4.35 -3.55 -9.52
CA LEU A 110 5.36 -2.87 -10.32
C LEU A 110 5.87 -1.66 -9.54
N SER A 111 7.17 -1.64 -9.27
CA SER A 111 7.85 -0.57 -8.55
C SER A 111 8.82 0.16 -9.48
N CYS A 112 8.87 1.49 -9.37
CA CYS A 112 9.80 2.34 -10.09
C CYS A 112 10.81 2.93 -9.10
N HIS A 113 12.10 2.72 -9.36
CA HIS A 113 13.21 3.24 -8.59
C HIS A 113 13.90 4.34 -9.39
N VAL A 114 13.88 5.55 -8.85
CA VAL A 114 14.36 6.75 -9.53
C VAL A 114 15.50 7.38 -8.74
N GLN A 115 16.51 7.90 -9.45
CA GLN A 115 17.51 8.79 -8.87
C GLN A 115 17.09 10.25 -9.15
N PHE A 116 16.99 11.06 -8.10
CA PHE A 116 16.59 12.46 -8.23
C PHE A 116 17.79 13.40 -8.36
N ALA A 117 17.56 14.57 -8.94
CA ALA A 117 18.51 15.68 -8.87
C ALA A 117 18.84 16.04 -7.44
N SER A 118 20.14 16.05 -7.08
CA SER A 118 20.54 16.80 -5.90
C SER A 118 20.23 18.26 -6.18
N GLN A 119 19.27 18.83 -5.45
CA GLN A 119 19.04 20.27 -5.48
C GLN A 119 20.38 20.95 -5.11
N SER A 120 20.97 21.69 -6.05
CA SER A 120 22.24 22.40 -5.82
C SER A 120 22.00 23.67 -4.98
N PRO A 121 23.02 24.17 -4.26
CA PRO A 121 22.97 24.46 -2.83
C PRO A 121 22.36 25.83 -2.53
N GLY A 122 21.41 25.87 -1.59
CA GLY A 122 20.81 27.12 -1.16
C GLY A 122 19.74 26.99 -0.08
N THR A 123 19.83 25.98 0.77
CA THR A 123 19.24 25.83 2.10
C THR A 123 19.58 24.41 2.53
N ASP A 124 20.47 24.24 3.50
CA ASP A 124 20.68 22.93 4.11
C ASP A 124 19.33 22.39 4.63
N PRO A 125 19.11 21.06 4.68
CA PRO A 125 18.02 20.49 5.45
C PRO A 125 18.26 20.82 6.94
N GLY A 126 17.77 22.00 7.33
CA GLY A 126 18.18 22.75 8.52
C GLY A 126 17.79 24.24 8.44
N ASP A 127 17.48 24.77 7.25
CA ASP A 127 16.96 26.13 7.02
C ASP A 127 15.42 26.18 6.93
N ALA A 128 14.71 25.25 7.59
CA ALA A 128 13.46 25.67 8.21
C ALA A 128 13.81 26.90 9.09
N PRO A 129 12.96 27.95 9.20
CA PRO A 129 13.17 28.91 10.27
C PRO A 129 13.39 28.08 11.52
N PRO A 130 14.54 28.20 12.21
CA PRO A 130 14.92 27.27 13.25
C PRO A 130 13.69 27.11 14.12
N ASP A 131 13.22 25.86 14.26
CA ASP A 131 12.13 25.57 15.20
C ASP A 131 12.54 26.30 16.46
N GLN A 132 11.81 27.38 16.77
CA GLN A 132 12.16 28.19 17.92
C GLN A 132 12.17 27.19 19.05
N PRO A 133 13.33 26.97 19.69
CA PRO A 133 13.37 25.97 20.72
C PRO A 133 12.26 26.31 21.71
N HIS A 134 11.52 25.31 22.14
CA HIS A 134 10.42 25.44 23.09
C HIS A 134 10.94 25.85 24.49
N TYR A 135 11.93 26.73 24.57
CA TYR A 135 12.45 27.30 25.79
C TYR A 135 11.45 28.32 26.36
N PRO A 136 11.30 28.36 27.69
CA PRO A 136 10.60 29.44 28.35
C PRO A 136 11.17 30.80 27.90
N PRO A 137 10.35 31.86 27.76
CA PRO A 137 10.79 33.16 27.28
C PRO A 137 11.94 33.80 28.07
N ASP A 138 12.17 33.34 29.30
CA ASP A 138 13.11 33.91 30.25
C ASP A 138 14.54 33.36 30.08
N GLU A 139 14.73 32.20 29.42
CA GLU A 139 16.05 31.54 29.28
C GLU A 139 16.24 30.85 27.90
N PRO A 140 16.36 31.61 26.80
CA PRO A 140 16.38 31.08 25.44
C PRO A 140 17.71 30.42 25.01
N ASP A 141 18.79 30.57 25.79
CA ASP A 141 20.14 30.13 25.42
C ASP A 141 20.76 29.14 26.44
N THR A 142 19.97 28.63 27.39
CA THR A 142 20.48 27.70 28.41
C THR A 142 19.81 26.34 28.21
N PRO A 143 20.55 25.29 27.79
CA PRO A 143 19.98 23.95 27.77
C PRO A 143 19.60 23.53 29.20
N PRO A 144 18.50 22.78 29.40
CA PRO A 144 18.11 22.32 30.72
C PRO A 144 19.22 21.47 31.36
N ASP A 145 19.38 21.56 32.68
CA ASP A 145 20.42 20.86 33.49
C ASP A 145 20.45 19.32 33.33
N ASP A 146 19.50 18.74 32.58
CA ASP A 146 19.32 17.31 32.34
C ASP A 146 19.85 16.85 30.96
N GLU A 147 20.52 17.69 30.17
CA GLU A 147 21.17 17.26 28.92
C GLU A 147 22.44 16.41 29.21
N PRO A 148 22.53 15.15 28.71
CA PRO A 148 23.79 14.42 28.71
C PRO A 148 24.78 15.08 27.73
N ASP A 149 26.05 15.20 28.13
CA ASP A 149 27.15 15.91 27.44
C ASP A 149 27.35 15.54 25.95
N ASP A 150 26.78 14.43 25.49
CA ASP A 150 26.98 13.87 24.14
C ASP A 150 25.78 14.08 23.19
N GLY A 151 24.76 14.85 23.60
CA GLY A 151 23.58 15.12 22.77
C GLY A 151 22.61 13.94 22.66
N TRP A 152 21.44 14.18 22.07
CA TRP A 152 20.46 13.12 21.79
C TRP A 152 20.91 12.30 20.58
N GLU A 153 21.41 11.09 20.80
CA GLU A 153 21.48 10.09 19.74
C GLU A 153 20.04 9.65 19.42
N TYR A 154 19.55 9.96 18.22
CA TYR A 154 18.36 9.31 17.70
C TYR A 154 18.70 7.82 17.51
N GLU A 155 18.05 6.93 18.25
CA GLU A 155 18.13 5.49 17.99
C GLU A 155 17.79 5.25 16.51
N GLU A 156 18.63 4.51 15.78
CA GLU A 156 18.33 4.12 14.40
C GLU A 156 16.96 3.43 14.36
N GLU A 157 15.96 4.05 13.73
CA GLU A 157 14.67 3.43 13.47
C GLU A 157 14.88 2.23 12.54
N LEU A 158 15.02 1.03 13.12
CA LEU A 158 15.06 -0.22 12.38
C LEU A 158 13.78 -0.33 11.53
N PRO A 159 13.86 -0.75 10.25
CA PRO A 159 12.68 -0.86 9.40
C PRO A 159 11.67 -1.83 10.02
N PHE A 160 10.52 -1.29 10.45
CA PHE A 160 9.46 -2.06 11.05
C PHE A 160 8.63 -2.75 9.96
N LEU A 161 8.78 -4.06 9.81
CA LEU A 161 8.04 -4.84 8.82
C LEU A 161 6.60 -5.10 9.30
N LEU A 162 5.62 -4.56 8.59
CA LEU A 162 4.21 -4.89 8.78
C LEU A 162 3.84 -6.14 7.97
N ILE A 163 3.52 -7.22 8.67
CA ILE A 163 2.93 -8.44 8.11
C ILE A 163 1.43 -8.33 8.34
N ALA A 164 0.66 -8.11 7.28
CA ALA A 164 -0.74 -7.71 7.37
C ALA A 164 -1.69 -8.78 6.82
N TRP A 165 -2.83 -8.98 7.50
CA TRP A 165 -3.91 -9.84 7.03
C TRP A 165 -5.21 -9.05 6.84
N GLN A 166 -5.89 -9.23 5.71
CA GLN A 166 -7.18 -8.57 5.49
C GLN A 166 -8.28 -9.26 6.32
N TRP A 167 -8.95 -8.49 7.17
CA TRP A 167 -10.01 -9.01 8.03
C TRP A 167 -10.99 -7.91 8.46
N ASN A 168 -12.28 -8.24 8.44
CA ASN A 168 -13.35 -7.36 8.92
C ASN A 168 -13.80 -7.83 10.31
N PRO A 169 -13.51 -7.08 11.38
CA PRO A 169 -13.83 -7.48 12.74
C PRO A 169 -15.34 -7.61 12.97
N GLY A 170 -15.74 -8.66 13.68
CA GLY A 170 -17.10 -8.75 14.20
C GLY A 170 -17.35 -7.72 15.31
N SER A 171 -18.57 -7.68 15.84
CA SER A 171 -18.92 -6.76 16.94
C SER A 171 -18.48 -7.24 18.32
N SER A 172 -18.17 -8.53 18.52
CA SER A 172 -17.82 -9.08 19.84
C SER A 172 -16.33 -8.90 20.18
N GLU A 173 -16.05 -8.34 21.36
CA GLU A 173 -14.68 -8.24 21.90
C GLU A 173 -13.98 -9.61 22.01
N SER A 174 -14.71 -10.65 22.44
CA SER A 174 -14.11 -11.99 22.57
C SER A 174 -13.67 -12.56 21.22
N THR A 175 -14.42 -12.28 20.15
CA THR A 175 -14.08 -12.69 18.79
C THR A 175 -12.88 -11.90 18.27
N ILE A 176 -12.82 -10.59 18.57
CA ILE A 176 -11.69 -9.73 18.17
C ILE A 176 -10.39 -10.19 18.84
N ARG A 177 -10.41 -10.39 20.16
CA ARG A 177 -9.25 -10.89 20.90
C ARG A 177 -8.80 -12.27 20.41
N SER A 178 -9.75 -13.19 20.20
CA SER A 178 -9.45 -14.52 19.68
C SER A 178 -8.76 -14.45 18.32
N ARG A 179 -9.24 -13.57 17.42
CA ARG A 179 -8.64 -13.40 16.11
C ARG A 179 -7.25 -12.75 16.18
N PHE A 180 -7.07 -11.72 17.00
CA PHE A 180 -5.74 -11.11 17.19
C PHE A 180 -4.72 -12.09 17.74
N ASN A 181 -5.10 -12.93 18.72
CA ASN A 181 -4.21 -14.00 19.19
C ASN A 181 -3.82 -14.94 18.05
N GLN A 182 -4.78 -15.36 17.21
CA GLN A 182 -4.45 -16.20 16.04
C GLN A 182 -3.49 -15.52 15.06
N LEU A 183 -3.64 -14.20 14.84
CA LEU A 183 -2.73 -13.47 13.95
C LEU A 183 -1.32 -13.41 14.55
N LEU A 184 -1.20 -13.09 15.84
CA LEU A 184 0.07 -13.06 16.54
C LEU A 184 0.76 -14.43 16.59
N ASP A 185 -0.01 -15.51 16.80
CA ASP A 185 0.49 -16.89 16.76
C ASP A 185 1.06 -17.28 15.39
N LEU A 186 0.57 -16.63 14.32
CA LEU A 186 1.04 -16.80 12.95
C LEU A 186 2.19 -15.83 12.58
N GLY A 187 2.66 -15.02 13.51
CA GLY A 187 3.66 -13.97 13.26
C GLY A 187 3.13 -12.77 12.49
N ILE A 188 1.81 -12.64 12.36
CA ILE A 188 1.14 -11.51 11.71
C ILE A 188 0.96 -10.42 12.76
N ASN A 189 1.61 -9.28 12.56
CA ASN A 189 1.62 -8.17 13.51
C ASN A 189 0.65 -7.03 13.14
N SER A 190 -0.09 -7.16 12.04
CA SER A 190 -1.04 -6.14 11.62
C SER A 190 -2.26 -6.72 10.90
N PHE A 191 -3.35 -5.96 10.81
CA PHE A 191 -4.48 -6.33 9.97
C PHE A 191 -5.01 -5.13 9.18
N VAL A 192 -5.55 -5.43 7.99
CA VAL A 192 -6.21 -4.47 7.12
C VAL A 192 -7.71 -4.66 7.22
N CYS A 193 -8.44 -3.64 7.66
CA CYS A 193 -9.90 -3.68 7.72
C CYS A 193 -10.51 -2.89 6.57
N GLN A 194 -11.35 -3.54 5.79
CA GLN A 194 -12.15 -2.85 4.78
C GLN A 194 -13.48 -2.43 5.42
N HIS A 195 -13.66 -1.13 5.59
CA HIS A 195 -14.92 -0.59 6.09
C HIS A 195 -15.29 0.69 5.35
N HIS A 196 -16.58 0.86 5.08
CA HIS A 196 -17.08 2.11 4.53
C HIS A 196 -17.13 3.13 5.66
N ILE A 197 -16.48 4.27 5.47
CA ILE A 197 -16.52 5.36 6.46
C ILE A 197 -17.93 5.94 6.61
N ASP A 198 -18.81 5.74 5.63
CA ASP A 198 -20.20 6.17 5.71
C ASP A 198 -20.91 5.55 6.91
N ASP A 199 -20.54 4.32 7.28
CA ASP A 199 -21.07 3.66 8.46
C ASP A 199 -20.62 4.36 9.75
N TYR A 200 -19.47 5.03 9.76
CA TYR A 200 -19.04 5.88 10.90
C TYR A 200 -19.99 7.05 11.15
N ARG A 201 -20.65 7.56 10.11
CA ARG A 201 -21.65 8.63 10.20
C ARG A 201 -23.04 8.07 10.51
N ASP A 202 -23.45 7.05 9.77
CA ASP A 202 -24.84 6.60 9.70
C ASP A 202 -25.20 5.56 10.78
N ASP A 203 -24.21 4.88 11.37
CA ASP A 203 -24.43 3.95 12.47
C ASP A 203 -24.03 4.58 13.82
N PRO A 204 -24.99 4.83 14.73
CA PRO A 204 -24.69 5.35 16.07
C PRO A 204 -23.80 4.42 16.91
N ASN A 205 -23.64 3.15 16.52
CA ASN A 205 -22.77 2.19 17.19
C ASN A 205 -21.36 2.13 16.60
N ALA A 206 -21.11 2.74 15.44
CA ALA A 206 -19.84 2.62 14.73
C ALA A 206 -18.66 3.11 15.59
N ILE A 207 -18.77 4.29 16.21
CA ILE A 207 -17.73 4.84 17.10
C ILE A 207 -17.36 3.82 18.20
N SER A 208 -18.37 3.21 18.84
CA SER A 208 -18.14 2.23 19.90
C SER A 208 -17.44 0.96 19.41
N TRP A 209 -17.65 0.60 18.14
CA TRP A 209 -17.02 -0.54 17.49
C TRP A 209 -15.55 -0.25 17.12
N TYR A 210 -15.28 0.90 16.50
CA TYR A 210 -13.91 1.35 16.19
C TYR A 210 -13.08 1.53 17.47
N ASP A 211 -13.64 2.20 18.48
CA ASP A 211 -12.98 2.38 19.78
C ASP A 211 -12.64 1.01 20.41
N ARG A 212 -13.53 0.02 20.31
CA ARG A 212 -13.28 -1.34 20.81
C ARG A 212 -12.10 -1.99 20.11
N ILE A 213 -12.03 -1.89 18.78
CA ILE A 213 -10.93 -2.45 17.99
C ILE A 213 -9.60 -1.86 18.42
N TYR A 214 -9.49 -0.53 18.43
CA TYR A 214 -8.26 0.16 18.79
C TYR A 214 -7.83 -0.10 20.24
N ASN A 215 -8.76 -0.08 21.19
CA ASN A 215 -8.46 -0.40 22.59
C ASN A 215 -7.93 -1.83 22.79
N ILE A 216 -8.40 -2.79 21.99
CA ILE A 216 -7.89 -4.17 22.03
C ILE A 216 -6.53 -4.23 21.33
N ALA A 217 -6.39 -3.54 20.19
CA ALA A 217 -5.19 -3.54 19.38
C ALA A 217 -3.98 -2.96 20.14
N ASP A 218 -4.14 -1.79 20.77
CA ASP A 218 -3.11 -1.17 21.61
C ASP A 218 -2.64 -2.10 22.74
N ARG A 219 -3.57 -2.83 23.38
CA ARG A 219 -3.24 -3.75 24.47
C ARG A 219 -2.52 -5.01 24.01
N MET A 220 -2.72 -5.40 22.75
CA MET A 220 -2.19 -6.64 22.18
C MET A 220 -0.96 -6.42 21.30
N GLY A 221 -0.59 -5.16 21.04
CA GLY A 221 0.56 -4.83 20.19
C GLY A 221 0.35 -5.23 18.72
N ILE A 222 -0.90 -5.24 18.26
CA ILE A 222 -1.22 -5.50 16.84
C ILE A 222 -1.56 -4.18 16.15
N PHE A 223 -1.04 -3.99 14.95
CA PHE A 223 -1.28 -2.78 14.18
C PHE A 223 -2.56 -2.84 13.35
N VAL A 224 -3.19 -1.69 13.18
CA VAL A 224 -4.45 -1.50 12.47
C VAL A 224 -4.20 -0.63 11.26
N ILE A 225 -4.57 -1.14 10.10
CA ILE A 225 -4.61 -0.42 8.83
C ILE A 225 -6.06 -0.36 8.37
N TRP A 226 -6.59 0.83 8.13
CA TRP A 226 -7.94 0.98 7.58
C TRP A 226 -7.89 1.10 6.06
N TYR A 227 -8.74 0.35 5.38
CA TYR A 227 -9.04 0.54 3.96
C TYR A 227 -10.36 1.30 3.84
N LEU A 228 -10.24 2.61 3.63
CA LEU A 228 -11.34 3.56 3.53
C LEU A 228 -11.82 3.61 2.07
N GLY A 229 -12.99 3.05 1.78
CA GLY A 229 -13.55 3.12 0.42
C GLY A 229 -13.95 4.56 0.05
N ILE A 230 -13.26 5.18 -0.92
CA ILE A 230 -13.45 6.61 -1.29
C ILE A 230 -14.76 6.85 -2.05
N HIS A 231 -15.45 5.82 -2.53
CA HIS A 231 -16.61 5.91 -3.44
C HIS A 231 -17.72 6.91 -3.04
N ARG A 232 -17.75 7.38 -1.79
CA ARG A 232 -18.67 8.44 -1.32
C ARG A 232 -18.04 9.53 -0.45
N ILE A 233 -16.80 9.33 0.00
CA ILE A 233 -16.12 10.18 1.00
C ILE A 233 -15.83 11.58 0.44
N SER A 234 -15.53 11.66 -0.85
CA SER A 234 -14.96 12.87 -1.44
C SER A 234 -15.95 13.89 -1.98
N TYR A 235 -17.22 13.53 -2.20
CA TYR A 235 -18.15 14.43 -2.90
C TYR A 235 -19.27 14.99 -2.02
N THR A 236 -19.61 14.36 -0.89
CA THR A 236 -20.75 14.81 -0.08
C THR A 236 -20.39 15.28 1.33
N ASN A 237 -19.30 14.81 1.95
CA ASN A 237 -18.97 15.23 3.32
C ASN A 237 -17.50 14.95 3.77
N PRO A 238 -16.53 15.77 3.33
CA PRO A 238 -15.10 15.60 3.68
C PRO A 238 -14.83 15.62 5.20
N THR A 239 -15.63 16.35 5.97
CA THR A 239 -15.48 16.51 7.42
C THR A 239 -15.61 15.19 8.21
N THR A 240 -16.32 14.20 7.66
CA THR A 240 -16.47 12.89 8.32
C THR A 240 -15.17 12.08 8.27
N GLY A 241 -14.44 12.16 7.15
CA GLY A 241 -13.12 11.53 6.98
C GLY A 241 -12.07 12.13 7.89
N GLU A 242 -11.99 13.46 7.91
CA GLU A 242 -11.10 14.21 8.80
C GLU A 242 -11.36 13.89 10.27
N THR A 243 -12.62 13.82 10.69
CA THR A 243 -12.99 13.50 12.08
C THR A 243 -12.58 12.08 12.47
N PHE A 244 -12.77 11.11 11.59
CA PHE A 244 -12.38 9.72 11.82
C PHE A 244 -10.85 9.60 11.95
N ILE A 245 -10.10 10.12 10.98
CA ILE A 245 -8.64 10.05 10.95
C ILE A 245 -8.06 10.77 12.16
N SER A 246 -8.53 12.00 12.46
CA SER A 246 -8.08 12.79 13.61
C SER A 246 -8.31 12.08 14.94
N ARG A 247 -9.39 11.30 15.07
CA ARG A 247 -9.65 10.49 16.26
C ARG A 247 -8.68 9.33 16.38
N TYR A 248 -8.54 8.54 15.31
CA TYR A 248 -7.91 7.22 15.41
C TYR A 248 -6.40 7.20 15.12
N ARG A 249 -5.85 8.22 14.45
CA ARG A 249 -4.39 8.38 14.26
C ARG A 249 -3.60 8.50 15.57
N LYS A 250 -4.29 8.80 16.68
CA LYS A 250 -3.69 8.98 18.01
C LYS A 250 -3.38 7.67 18.74
N HIS A 251 -3.89 6.54 18.24
CA HIS A 251 -3.62 5.24 18.83
C HIS A 251 -2.25 4.73 18.40
N SER A 252 -1.48 4.16 19.33
CA SER A 252 -0.18 3.55 19.04
C SER A 252 -0.27 2.37 18.08
N SER A 253 -1.41 1.67 18.07
CA SER A 253 -1.70 0.60 17.13
C SER A 253 -2.10 1.10 15.74
N CYS A 254 -2.23 2.41 15.49
CA CYS A 254 -2.59 2.91 14.17
C CYS A 254 -1.36 2.89 13.26
N ALA A 255 -1.32 1.97 12.29
CA ALA A 255 -0.24 1.90 11.30
C ALA A 255 -0.54 2.68 10.01
N GLY A 256 -1.79 3.05 9.78
CA GLY A 256 -2.12 3.96 8.69
C GLY A 256 -3.54 3.81 8.14
N PHE A 257 -3.82 4.63 7.15
CA PHE A 257 -5.06 4.63 6.39
C PHE A 257 -4.71 4.46 4.92
N THR A 258 -5.37 3.50 4.29
CA THR A 258 -5.30 3.23 2.86
C THR A 258 -6.62 3.63 2.25
N TYR A 259 -6.56 4.20 1.06
CA TYR A 259 -7.75 4.69 0.38
C TYR A 259 -8.07 3.79 -0.79
N GLY A 260 -9.28 3.24 -0.77
CA GLY A 260 -9.78 2.41 -1.86
C GLY A 260 -10.29 3.26 -3.00
N ASP A 261 -9.47 3.39 -4.03
CA ASP A 261 -9.92 3.74 -5.38
C ASP A 261 -9.99 2.42 -6.16
N GLU A 262 -11.20 1.93 -6.47
CA GLU A 262 -11.31 1.01 -7.59
C GLU A 262 -11.07 1.86 -8.85
N PRO A 263 -10.01 1.61 -9.65
CA PRO A 263 -9.55 2.50 -10.72
C PRO A 263 -10.48 2.60 -11.95
N ASN A 264 -11.78 2.35 -11.80
CA ASN A 264 -12.75 2.23 -12.89
C ASN A 264 -13.66 3.45 -13.12
N TYR A 265 -13.47 4.59 -12.45
CA TYR A 265 -14.25 5.79 -12.77
C TYR A 265 -13.50 6.71 -13.73
N MET A 266 -13.56 6.37 -15.02
CA MET A 266 -13.10 7.24 -16.11
C MET A 266 -13.81 8.61 -16.07
N GLY A 267 -13.05 9.70 -15.88
CA GLY A 267 -13.45 11.06 -16.26
C GLY A 267 -13.95 12.01 -15.16
N TRP A 268 -13.59 11.81 -13.90
CA TRP A 268 -14.05 12.67 -12.79
C TRP A 268 -12.89 13.50 -12.19
N GLU A 269 -13.09 14.80 -11.97
CA GLU A 269 -12.10 15.70 -11.34
C GLU A 269 -12.02 15.45 -9.82
N HIS A 270 -10.80 15.26 -9.32
CA HIS A 270 -10.49 14.88 -7.93
C HIS A 270 -10.12 16.06 -7.00
N SER A 271 -10.48 17.29 -7.37
CA SER A 271 -10.09 18.51 -6.64
C SER A 271 -10.60 18.60 -5.19
N GLY A 272 -11.59 17.78 -4.80
CA GLY A 272 -12.15 17.72 -3.44
C GLY A 272 -11.38 16.84 -2.43
N CYS A 273 -10.38 16.07 -2.87
CA CYS A 273 -9.62 15.14 -2.01
C CYS A 273 -8.30 15.69 -1.47
N LYS A 274 -8.07 17.00 -1.58
CA LYS A 274 -6.76 17.62 -1.30
C LYS A 274 -6.22 17.34 0.11
N TRP A 275 -7.09 17.21 1.10
CA TRP A 275 -6.74 16.88 2.49
C TRP A 275 -6.15 15.47 2.69
N ALA A 276 -6.33 14.55 1.73
CA ALA A 276 -5.80 13.19 1.81
C ALA A 276 -4.35 13.07 1.29
N VAL A 277 -3.85 14.11 0.62
CA VAL A 277 -2.52 14.15 -0.02
C VAL A 277 -1.56 15.08 0.73
N ASP A 278 -2.07 16.11 1.41
CA ASP A 278 -1.25 17.20 1.98
C ASP A 278 -0.79 16.99 3.45
N GLU A 279 -1.07 15.85 4.12
CA GLU A 279 -0.60 15.58 5.51
C GLU A 279 0.19 14.26 5.67
N GLY A 280 0.96 13.87 4.66
CA GLY A 280 1.97 12.81 4.77
C GLY A 280 3.26 13.30 5.41
#